data_AF-A0AAV4G685-F1
#
_entry.id   AF-A0AAV4G685-F1
#
_cell.length_a   1.000
_cell.length_b   1.000
_cell.length_c   1.000
_cell.angle_alpha   90.00
_cell.angle_beta   90.00
_cell.angle_gamma   90.00
#
_symmetry.space_group_name_H-M   'P 1'
#
loop_
_entity.id
_entity.type
_entity.pdbx_description
1 polymer ?
#
loop_
_entity_poly.entity_id
_entity_poly.type
_entity_poly.pdbx_seq_one_letter_code
_entity_poly.pdbx_strand_id
1 'polypeptide(L)'
;MSCKKGPLPDTLILQSLAIGSQGVPKGVMSRLTTPEMFFTYLREQMMISRDNLLLLQAFLWHLQRKDLHELAAEYARRIGNTLYFYAPQEQPEDGFKHIQFHVEGNLDRFQRSDLEALRATMARLLFVPQEFIFLSGVEPSNSLTLTFMIHEQYVDPLKDLFKEHSDSFGKLGVDGISVNDSEYIDPTLAVRRRASAPASGATQEQLRALYERSRRLENQVAQSEIRSLEAQADATLARKESLEWQRKEHYFRSMVSRIVEDPREPAPVDEKCLSLI
;
A
#
# COMPACT_ATOMS: atom_id res chain seq x y z
N MET A 1 13.00 15.76 39.46
CA MET A 1 12.39 16.49 38.33
C MET A 1 11.78 15.46 37.40
N SER A 2 10.46 15.26 37.47
CA SER A 2 9.74 14.29 36.63
C SER A 2 9.18 15.05 35.44
N CYS A 3 9.81 14.90 34.27
CA CYS A 3 9.29 15.44 33.02
C CYS A 3 8.04 14.64 32.64
N LYS A 4 6.86 15.20 32.94
CA LYS A 4 5.60 14.77 32.34
C LYS A 4 5.69 15.02 30.83
N LYS A 5 6.10 14.01 30.06
CA LYS A 5 5.95 14.03 28.60
C LYS A 5 4.45 14.06 28.33
N GLY A 6 3.96 15.15 27.73
CA GLY A 6 2.60 15.21 27.19
C GLY A 6 2.39 14.12 26.14
N PRO A 7 1.12 13.83 25.77
CA PRO A 7 0.84 12.86 24.72
C PRO A 7 1.57 13.26 23.44
N LEU A 8 2.28 12.31 22.85
CA LEU A 8 2.95 12.50 21.56
C LEU A 8 1.88 12.80 20.50
N PRO A 9 2.10 13.76 19.59
CA PRO A 9 1.21 13.96 18.46
C PRO A 9 1.04 12.67 17.65
N ASP A 10 -0.20 12.38 17.25
CA ASP A 10 -0.59 11.15 16.53
C ASP A 10 0.31 10.84 15.32
N THR A 11 0.80 11.88 14.65
CA THR A 11 1.76 11.75 13.54
C THR A 11 3.07 11.09 13.95
N LEU A 12 3.61 11.37 15.14
CA LEU A 12 4.84 10.73 15.63
C LEU A 12 4.60 9.26 15.99
N ILE A 13 3.42 8.93 16.51
CA ILE A 13 3.03 7.55 16.82
C ILE A 13 2.92 6.76 15.51
N LEU A 14 2.20 7.27 14.51
CA LEU A 14 2.08 6.67 13.18
C LEU A 14 3.44 6.47 12.50
N GLN A 15 4.29 7.50 12.53
CA GLN A 15 5.64 7.41 11.98
C GLN A 15 6.46 6.34 12.71
N SER A 16 6.33 6.21 14.03
CA SER A 16 7.06 5.18 14.78
C SER A 16 6.64 3.75 14.43
N LEU A 17 5.35 3.53 14.15
CA LEU A 17 4.77 2.22 13.84
C LEU A 17 5.11 1.74 12.43
N ALA A 18 5.44 2.66 11.52
CA ALA A 18 5.76 2.35 10.12
C ALA A 18 7.27 2.29 9.82
N ILE A 19 8.12 2.32 10.85
CA ILE A 19 9.58 2.15 10.71
C ILE A 19 9.92 0.65 10.70
N GLY A 20 10.60 0.18 9.65
CA GLY A 20 11.05 -1.20 9.55
C GLY A 20 11.80 -1.48 8.26
N SER A 21 12.39 -2.68 8.14
CA SER A 21 13.06 -3.15 6.91
C SER A 21 12.10 -3.29 5.72
N GLN A 22 10.81 -3.47 6.01
CA GLN A 22 9.69 -3.50 5.05
C GLN A 22 8.72 -2.32 5.24
N GLY A 23 9.12 -1.32 6.05
CA GLY A 23 8.31 -0.15 6.37
C GLY A 23 8.59 1.04 5.44
N VAL A 24 8.05 2.20 5.80
CA VAL A 24 8.24 3.43 5.02
C VAL A 24 9.67 3.95 5.21
N PRO A 25 10.42 4.24 4.13
CA PRO A 25 11.80 4.73 4.24
C PRO A 25 11.88 6.04 5.04
N LYS A 26 12.90 6.18 5.91
CA LYS A 26 13.08 7.37 6.77
C LYS A 26 13.07 8.70 6.01
N GLY A 27 13.62 8.73 4.80
CA GLY A 27 13.65 9.93 3.95
C GLY A 27 12.31 10.32 3.35
N VAL A 28 11.37 9.38 3.24
CA VAL A 28 9.97 9.63 2.84
C VAL A 28 9.17 10.02 4.08
N MET A 29 9.39 9.33 5.20
CA MET A 29 8.70 9.58 6.47
C MET A 29 8.82 11.03 6.95
N SER A 30 10.00 11.65 6.79
CA SER A 30 10.23 13.05 7.17
C SER A 30 9.42 14.07 6.36
N ARG A 31 8.87 13.66 5.21
CA ARG A 31 8.01 14.48 4.34
C ARG A 31 6.53 14.31 4.64
N LEU A 32 6.14 13.29 5.41
CA LEU A 32 4.76 12.99 5.78
C LEU A 32 4.41 13.75 7.06
N THR A 33 4.03 15.02 6.91
CA THR A 33 3.80 15.93 8.04
C THR A 33 2.38 15.85 8.63
N THR A 34 1.42 15.31 7.89
CA THR A 34 0.02 15.16 8.33
C THR A 34 -0.44 13.69 8.26
N PRO A 35 -1.42 13.28 9.09
CA PRO A 35 -2.00 11.92 9.02
C PRO A 35 -2.61 11.61 7.65
N GLU A 36 -3.22 12.60 7.00
CA GLU A 36 -3.80 12.46 5.66
C GLU A 36 -2.74 12.14 4.61
N MET A 37 -1.61 12.86 4.61
CA MET A 37 -0.49 12.56 3.70
C MET A 37 0.07 11.16 3.97
N PHE A 38 0.16 10.76 5.24
CA PHE A 38 0.63 9.44 5.64
C PHE A 38 -0.28 8.33 5.10
N PHE A 39 -1.59 8.41 5.32
CA PHE A 39 -2.53 7.41 4.81
C PHE A 39 -2.67 7.43 3.29
N THR A 40 -2.53 8.61 2.66
CA THR A 40 -2.50 8.72 1.19
C THR A 40 -1.29 7.97 0.63
N TYR A 41 -0.11 8.18 1.22
CA TYR A 41 1.09 7.46 0.84
C TYR A 41 0.94 5.94 1.00
N LEU A 42 0.44 5.48 2.15
CA LEU A 42 0.22 4.04 2.37
C LEU A 42 -0.75 3.44 1.36
N ARG A 43 -1.79 4.17 0.96
CA ARG A 43 -2.71 3.75 -0.08
C ARG A 43 -2.05 3.69 -1.46
N GLU A 44 -1.23 4.68 -1.80
CA GLU A 44 -0.46 4.69 -3.06
C GLU A 44 0.57 3.55 -3.12
N GLN A 45 1.12 3.16 -1.99
CA GLN A 45 1.99 1.98 -1.86
C GLN A 45 1.20 0.66 -1.73
N MET A 46 -0.13 0.70 -1.86
CA MET A 46 -1.05 -0.43 -1.71
C MET A 46 -1.03 -1.10 -0.32
N MET A 47 -0.34 -0.55 0.67
CA MET A 47 -0.25 -1.09 2.03
C MET A 47 -1.58 -1.02 2.80
N ILE A 48 -2.47 -0.11 2.39
CA ILE A 48 -3.85 -0.03 2.85
C ILE A 48 -4.73 0.03 1.62
N SER A 49 -5.71 -0.87 1.55
CA SER A 49 -6.68 -0.90 0.47
C SER A 49 -8.08 -1.08 1.01
N ARG A 50 -9.08 -0.97 0.14
CA ARG A 50 -10.48 -1.26 0.49
C ARG A 50 -10.65 -2.70 0.97
N ASP A 51 -9.85 -3.61 0.41
CA ASP A 51 -9.96 -5.04 0.64
C ASP A 51 -9.00 -5.55 1.73
N ASN A 52 -8.05 -4.72 2.15
CA ASN A 52 -7.11 -4.98 3.24
C ASN A 52 -7.05 -3.78 4.19
N LEU A 53 -7.78 -3.89 5.30
CA LEU A 53 -7.86 -2.86 6.34
C LEU A 53 -7.02 -3.20 7.58
N LEU A 54 -6.26 -4.29 7.57
CA LEU A 54 -5.52 -4.76 8.75
C LEU A 54 -4.55 -3.71 9.27
N LEU A 55 -3.73 -3.17 8.37
CA LEU A 55 -2.74 -2.17 8.74
C LEU A 55 -3.40 -0.86 9.21
N LEU A 56 -4.51 -0.46 8.58
CA LEU A 56 -5.29 0.70 9.04
C LEU A 56 -5.83 0.48 10.45
N GLN A 57 -6.42 -0.68 10.72
CA GLN A 57 -6.99 -0.99 12.02
C GLN A 57 -5.92 -1.05 13.12
N ALA A 58 -4.72 -1.57 12.80
CA ALA A 58 -3.58 -1.55 13.72
C ALA A 58 -3.15 -0.12 14.09
N PHE A 59 -3.06 0.78 13.11
CA PHE A 59 -2.77 2.18 13.39
C PHE A 59 -3.83 2.81 14.28
N LEU A 60 -5.12 2.59 13.99
CA LEU A 60 -6.23 3.12 14.78
C LEU A 60 -6.24 2.58 16.21
N TRP A 61 -5.88 1.31 16.39
CA TRP A 61 -5.71 0.66 17.69
C TRP A 61 -4.61 1.34 18.51
N HIS A 62 -3.41 1.50 17.94
CA HIS A 62 -2.29 2.14 18.63
C HIS A 62 -2.50 3.63 18.91
N LEU A 63 -3.28 4.32 18.06
CA LEU A 63 -3.72 5.69 18.29
C LEU A 63 -4.83 5.82 19.35
N GLN A 64 -5.28 4.71 19.95
CA GLN A 64 -6.40 4.68 20.90
C GLN A 64 -7.72 5.22 20.32
N ARG A 65 -7.88 5.18 18.98
CA ARG A 65 -9.09 5.58 18.26
C ARG A 65 -10.02 4.39 18.06
N LYS A 66 -10.53 3.87 19.18
CA LYS A 66 -11.42 2.70 19.22
C LYS A 66 -12.69 2.89 18.39
N ASP A 67 -13.21 4.11 18.35
CA ASP A 67 -14.34 4.53 17.53
C ASP A 67 -14.11 4.26 16.03
N LEU A 68 -12.94 4.67 15.52
CA LEU A 68 -12.57 4.48 14.11
C LEU A 68 -12.20 3.04 13.82
N HIS A 69 -11.55 2.37 14.77
CA HIS A 69 -11.22 0.95 14.69
C HIS A 69 -12.49 0.10 14.51
N GLU A 70 -13.50 0.31 15.36
CA GLU A 70 -14.78 -0.38 15.29
C GLU A 70 -15.50 -0.13 13.95
N LEU A 71 -15.46 1.10 13.46
CA LEU A 71 -16.05 1.46 12.17
C LEU A 71 -15.35 0.76 10.99
N ALA A 72 -14.02 0.64 11.03
CA ALA A 72 -13.26 -0.12 10.04
C ALA A 72 -13.54 -1.63 10.12
N ALA A 73 -13.67 -2.18 11.32
CA ALA A 73 -14.02 -3.58 11.53
C ALA A 73 -15.45 -3.91 11.07
N GLU A 74 -16.42 -3.02 11.32
CA GLU A 74 -17.78 -3.15 10.80
C GLU A 74 -17.84 -3.12 9.28
N TYR A 75 -17.06 -2.23 8.67
CA TYR A 75 -16.93 -2.16 7.22
C TYR A 75 -16.40 -3.48 6.63
N ALA A 76 -15.33 -4.02 7.20
CA ALA A 76 -14.77 -5.31 6.79
C ALA A 76 -15.79 -6.45 6.95
N ARG A 77 -16.55 -6.46 8.05
CA ARG A 77 -17.65 -7.42 8.28
C ARG A 77 -18.74 -7.33 7.21
N ARG A 78 -19.11 -6.13 6.76
CA ARG A 78 -20.14 -5.93 5.72
C ARG A 78 -19.69 -6.39 4.33
N ILE A 79 -18.40 -6.23 4.00
CA ILE A 79 -17.84 -6.66 2.71
C ILE A 79 -17.58 -8.18 2.68
N GLY A 80 -17.52 -8.82 3.85
CA GLY A 80 -17.58 -10.27 4.03
C GLY A 80 -16.24 -10.99 3.82
N ASN A 81 -15.42 -10.51 2.86
CA ASN A 81 -14.19 -11.19 2.45
C ASN A 81 -12.89 -10.55 2.96
N THR A 82 -12.97 -9.41 3.63
CA THR A 82 -11.81 -8.67 4.16
C THR A 82 -11.48 -9.12 5.57
N LEU A 83 -10.20 -9.39 5.83
CA LEU A 83 -9.70 -9.61 7.17
C LEU A 83 -9.72 -8.30 7.97
N TYR A 84 -9.99 -8.42 9.26
CA TYR A 84 -10.00 -7.30 10.18
C TYR A 84 -9.25 -7.69 11.46
N PHE A 85 -8.63 -6.69 12.08
CA PHE A 85 -7.87 -6.82 13.30
C PHE A 85 -8.79 -7.06 14.48
N TYR A 86 -8.39 -7.99 15.33
CA TYR A 86 -8.86 -8.06 16.69
C TYR A 86 -7.80 -8.76 17.52
N ALA A 87 -7.48 -8.15 18.66
CA ALA A 87 -6.56 -8.74 19.61
C ALA A 87 -7.21 -9.99 20.22
N PRO A 88 -6.45 -11.09 20.38
CA PRO A 88 -6.95 -12.26 21.08
C PRO A 88 -7.33 -11.90 22.51
N GLN A 89 -8.29 -12.64 23.07
CA GLN A 89 -8.59 -12.54 24.50
C GLN A 89 -7.31 -12.84 25.30
N GLU A 90 -7.09 -12.15 26.41
CA GLU A 90 -5.86 -12.36 27.22
C GLU A 90 -5.76 -13.79 27.74
N GLN A 91 -6.89 -14.46 27.96
CA GLN A 91 -6.95 -15.84 28.43
C GLN A 91 -7.81 -16.69 27.49
N PRO A 92 -7.34 -17.88 27.07
CA PRO A 92 -8.16 -18.83 26.33
C PRO A 92 -9.25 -19.41 27.25
N GLU A 93 -10.32 -19.94 26.65
CA GLU A 93 -11.36 -20.66 27.38
C GLU A 93 -10.82 -21.93 28.05
N ASP A 94 -11.47 -22.37 29.14
CA ASP A 94 -11.05 -23.56 29.90
C ASP A 94 -10.94 -24.80 28.99
N GLY A 95 -9.79 -25.46 29.04
CA GLY A 95 -9.47 -26.63 28.19
C GLY A 95 -8.93 -26.26 26.80
N PHE A 96 -8.80 -24.98 26.48
CA PHE A 96 -8.22 -24.51 25.22
C PHE A 96 -6.87 -23.81 25.43
N LYS A 97 -6.08 -23.78 24.36
CA LYS A 97 -4.81 -23.05 24.29
C LYS A 97 -4.74 -22.18 23.03
N HIS A 98 -4.05 -21.06 23.16
CA HIS A 98 -3.71 -20.22 22.03
C HIS A 98 -2.52 -20.80 21.26
N ILE A 99 -2.68 -20.83 19.95
CA ILE A 99 -1.65 -21.19 18.99
C ILE A 99 -1.58 -20.07 17.98
N GLN A 100 -0.38 -19.55 17.81
CA GLN A 100 -0.08 -18.48 16.88
C GLN A 100 0.56 -19.08 15.64
N PHE A 101 0.08 -18.67 14.48
CA PHE A 101 0.68 -18.97 13.19
C PHE A 101 1.24 -17.70 12.61
N HIS A 102 2.49 -17.76 12.17
CA HIS A 102 3.11 -16.68 11.44
C HIS A 102 2.93 -16.93 9.94
N VAL A 103 2.40 -15.91 9.26
CA VAL A 103 2.21 -15.91 7.80
C VAL A 103 3.18 -14.90 7.20
N GLU A 104 4.06 -15.37 6.32
CA GLU A 104 5.04 -14.57 5.61
C GLU A 104 4.38 -13.75 4.48
N GLY A 105 4.72 -12.46 4.39
CA GLY A 105 4.49 -11.65 3.19
C GLY A 105 3.47 -10.53 3.32
N ASN A 106 3.22 -9.88 2.17
CA ASN A 106 2.35 -8.69 2.05
C ASN A 106 0.92 -9.01 2.51
N LEU A 107 0.42 -8.21 3.46
CA LEU A 107 -0.94 -8.27 4.00
C LEU A 107 -2.03 -8.26 2.92
N ASP A 108 -1.72 -7.77 1.71
CA ASP A 108 -2.65 -7.73 0.57
C ASP A 108 -2.93 -9.09 -0.07
N ARG A 109 -2.08 -10.09 0.18
CA ARG A 109 -2.22 -11.42 -0.45
C ARG A 109 -3.01 -12.41 0.38
N PHE A 110 -3.02 -12.24 1.70
CA PHE A 110 -3.68 -13.18 2.60
C PHE A 110 -5.11 -12.72 2.86
N GLN A 111 -6.08 -13.46 2.34
CA GLN A 111 -7.51 -13.14 2.44
C GLN A 111 -8.23 -14.07 3.41
N ARG A 112 -9.51 -13.77 3.66
CA ARG A 112 -10.37 -14.62 4.49
C ARG A 112 -10.46 -16.06 3.96
N SER A 113 -10.41 -16.26 2.65
CA SER A 113 -10.38 -17.60 2.04
C SER A 113 -9.16 -18.41 2.47
N ASP A 114 -7.99 -17.77 2.57
CA ASP A 114 -6.75 -18.43 2.96
C ASP A 114 -6.77 -18.78 4.45
N LEU A 115 -7.37 -17.92 5.26
CA LEU A 115 -7.62 -18.19 6.67
C LEU A 115 -8.52 -19.42 6.86
N GLU A 116 -9.65 -19.48 6.15
CA GLU A 116 -10.56 -20.62 6.25
C GLU A 116 -9.91 -21.89 5.67
N ALA A 117 -9.06 -21.77 4.64
CA ALA A 117 -8.27 -22.90 4.12
C ALA A 117 -7.23 -23.41 5.14
N LEU A 118 -6.58 -22.52 5.88
CA LEU A 118 -5.68 -22.87 6.98
C LEU A 118 -6.45 -23.59 8.09
N ARG A 119 -7.58 -23.03 8.51
CA ARG A 119 -8.47 -23.64 9.51
C ARG A 119 -8.97 -25.02 9.08
N ALA A 120 -9.37 -25.19 7.82
CA ALA A 120 -9.78 -26.47 7.26
C ALA A 120 -8.62 -27.48 7.18
N THR A 121 -7.40 -27.00 6.88
CA THR A 121 -6.20 -27.84 6.86
C THR A 121 -5.88 -28.36 8.25
N MET A 122 -5.90 -27.50 9.26
CA MET A 122 -5.73 -27.89 10.66
C MET A 122 -6.80 -28.90 11.10
N ALA A 123 -8.07 -28.64 10.79
CA ALA A 123 -9.20 -29.52 11.11
C ALA A 123 -9.01 -30.93 10.55
N ARG A 124 -8.62 -31.00 9.28
CA ARG A 124 -8.37 -32.26 8.58
C ARG A 124 -7.18 -33.03 9.18
N LEU A 125 -6.09 -32.35 9.52
CA LEU A 125 -4.89 -32.98 10.09
C LEU A 125 -5.16 -33.50 11.51
N LEU A 126 -5.95 -32.78 12.30
CA LEU A 126 -6.31 -33.15 13.67
C LEU A 126 -7.51 -34.10 13.76
N PHE A 127 -8.16 -34.40 12.64
CA PHE A 127 -9.41 -35.17 12.59
C PHE A 127 -10.51 -34.57 13.49
N VAL A 128 -10.57 -33.24 13.58
CA VAL A 128 -11.60 -32.50 14.31
C VAL A 128 -12.48 -31.71 13.34
N PRO A 129 -13.76 -31.48 13.66
CA PRO A 129 -14.57 -30.56 12.87
C PRO A 129 -13.97 -29.14 12.92
N GLN A 130 -14.08 -28.41 11.80
CA GLN A 130 -13.54 -27.05 11.68
C GLN A 130 -14.10 -26.08 12.74
N GLU A 131 -15.30 -26.35 13.23
CA GLU A 131 -15.98 -25.62 14.31
C GLU A 131 -15.22 -25.64 15.65
N PHE A 132 -14.35 -26.62 15.89
CA PHE A 132 -13.53 -26.73 17.11
C PHE A 132 -12.20 -25.98 17.05
N ILE A 133 -11.94 -25.28 15.93
CA ILE A 133 -10.77 -24.42 15.76
C ILE A 133 -11.29 -22.99 15.64
N PHE A 134 -11.12 -22.23 16.71
CA PHE A 134 -11.64 -20.86 16.80
C PHE A 134 -10.55 -19.88 16.42
N LEU A 135 -10.86 -18.90 15.59
CA LEU A 135 -9.95 -17.77 15.35
C LEU A 135 -10.10 -16.78 16.51
N SER A 136 -9.09 -16.72 17.37
CA SER A 136 -9.06 -15.88 18.57
C SER A 136 -8.51 -14.48 18.27
N GLY A 137 -7.60 -14.33 17.31
CA GLY A 137 -7.05 -13.01 16.97
C GLY A 137 -6.36 -12.97 15.61
N VAL A 138 -6.32 -11.76 15.05
CA VAL A 138 -5.59 -11.44 13.81
C VAL A 138 -4.79 -10.18 14.07
N GLU A 139 -3.47 -10.31 14.09
CA GLU A 139 -2.57 -9.24 14.47
C GLU A 139 -1.55 -8.95 13.36
N PRO A 140 -1.55 -7.74 12.78
CA PRO A 140 -0.50 -7.31 11.87
C PRO A 140 0.74 -6.87 12.66
N SER A 141 1.87 -7.36 12.22
CA SER A 141 3.23 -6.95 12.60
C SER A 141 3.97 -6.56 11.30
N ASN A 142 5.28 -6.80 11.23
CA ASN A 142 6.00 -6.85 9.95
C ASN A 142 5.55 -8.02 9.03
N SER A 143 4.60 -8.82 9.50
CA SER A 143 3.98 -10.01 8.93
C SER A 143 2.57 -10.16 9.50
N LEU A 144 1.86 -11.25 9.20
CA LEU A 144 0.55 -11.52 9.79
C LEU A 144 0.64 -12.65 10.82
N THR A 145 0.22 -12.37 12.05
CA THR A 145 0.08 -13.37 13.11
C THR A 145 -1.38 -13.73 13.28
N LEU A 146 -1.71 -15.01 13.12
CA LEU A 146 -3.04 -15.56 13.34
C LEU A 146 -3.07 -16.34 14.62
N THR A 147 -3.89 -15.94 15.57
CA THR A 147 -4.06 -16.64 16.84
C THR A 147 -5.32 -17.50 16.78
N PHE A 148 -5.15 -18.81 16.84
CA PHE A 148 -6.24 -19.78 16.97
C PHE A 148 -6.32 -20.30 18.40
N MET A 149 -7.53 -20.61 18.83
CA MET A 149 -7.83 -21.31 20.07
C MET A 149 -8.26 -22.73 19.72
N ILE A 150 -7.52 -23.72 20.23
CA ILE A 150 -7.82 -25.15 20.05
C ILE A 150 -7.73 -25.88 21.38
N HIS A 151 -8.43 -27.01 21.48
CA HIS A 151 -8.43 -27.81 22.70
C HIS A 151 -7.00 -28.31 23.02
N GLU A 152 -6.61 -28.26 24.29
CA GLU A 152 -5.22 -28.46 24.72
C GLU A 152 -4.64 -29.81 24.30
N GLN A 153 -5.48 -30.84 24.20
CA GLN A 153 -5.11 -32.20 23.77
C GLN A 153 -4.59 -32.27 22.33
N TYR A 154 -4.94 -31.30 21.48
CA TYR A 154 -4.56 -31.27 20.07
C TYR A 154 -3.33 -30.40 19.78
N VAL A 155 -2.83 -29.68 20.79
CA VAL A 155 -1.71 -28.74 20.63
C VAL A 155 -0.43 -29.45 20.24
N ASP A 156 -0.06 -30.51 20.96
CA ASP A 156 1.17 -31.25 20.67
C ASP A 156 1.08 -32.07 19.38
N PRO A 157 -0.03 -32.80 19.09
CA PRO A 157 -0.24 -33.39 17.78
C PRO A 157 -0.12 -32.39 16.63
N LEU A 158 -0.69 -31.18 16.78
CA LEU A 158 -0.60 -30.15 15.76
C LEU A 158 0.84 -29.70 15.51
N LYS A 159 1.66 -29.57 16.56
CA LYS A 159 3.08 -29.21 16.41
C LYS A 159 3.84 -30.24 15.61
N ASP A 160 3.56 -31.53 15.81
CA ASP A 160 4.24 -32.59 15.06
C ASP A 160 3.73 -32.68 13.62
N LEU A 161 2.41 -32.55 13.42
CA LEU A 161 1.80 -32.48 12.10
C LEU A 161 2.26 -31.24 11.29
N PHE A 162 2.53 -30.12 11.97
CA PHE A 162 3.11 -28.94 11.33
C PHE A 162 4.48 -29.24 10.71
N LYS A 163 5.30 -30.07 11.38
CA LYS A 163 6.61 -30.51 10.87
C LYS A 163 6.45 -31.46 9.70
N GLU A 164 5.57 -32.45 9.85
CA GLU A 164 5.36 -33.48 8.84
C GLU A 164 4.72 -32.93 7.55
N HIS A 165 3.91 -31.88 7.69
CA HIS A 165 3.16 -31.28 6.59
C HIS A 165 3.56 -29.83 6.31
N SER A 166 4.83 -29.47 6.54
CA SER A 166 5.31 -28.08 6.35
C SER A 166 5.06 -27.55 4.95
N ASP A 167 5.10 -28.39 3.91
CA ASP A 167 4.74 -28.03 2.53
C ASP A 167 3.28 -27.57 2.38
N SER A 168 2.36 -28.15 3.14
CA SER A 168 0.93 -27.78 3.09
C SER A 168 0.70 -26.42 3.76
N PHE A 169 1.35 -26.18 4.89
CA PHE A 169 1.33 -24.90 5.58
C PHE A 169 2.04 -23.80 4.77
N GLY A 170 3.19 -24.12 4.17
CA GLY A 170 3.95 -23.19 3.34
C GLY A 170 3.20 -22.74 2.08
N LYS A 171 2.34 -23.58 1.49
CA LYS A 171 1.45 -23.18 0.39
C LYS A 171 0.43 -22.11 0.80
N LEU A 172 0.07 -22.06 2.08
CA LEU A 172 -0.80 -21.05 2.67
C LEU A 172 -0.01 -19.84 3.20
N GLY A 173 1.29 -19.78 2.93
CA GLY A 173 2.17 -18.70 3.40
C GLY A 173 2.55 -18.82 4.87
N VAL A 174 2.19 -19.91 5.55
CA VAL A 174 2.54 -20.13 6.96
C VAL A 174 3.96 -20.69 7.05
N ASP A 175 4.83 -20.00 7.77
CA ASP A 175 6.25 -20.34 7.91
C ASP A 175 6.68 -20.57 9.38
N GLY A 176 5.78 -20.34 10.34
CA GLY A 176 6.04 -20.56 11.75
C GLY A 176 4.79 -20.83 12.57
N ILE A 177 4.98 -21.53 13.68
CA ILE A 177 3.96 -21.78 14.70
C ILE A 177 4.55 -21.49 16.08
N SER A 178 3.85 -20.76 16.93
CA SER A 178 4.24 -20.50 18.32
C SER A 178 3.13 -20.88 19.28
N VAL A 179 3.51 -21.46 20.41
CA VAL A 179 2.61 -21.85 21.49
C VAL A 179 3.21 -21.39 22.80
N ASN A 180 2.51 -20.52 23.55
CA ASN A 180 2.98 -19.98 24.84
C ASN A 180 4.43 -19.45 24.77
N ASP A 181 4.71 -18.58 23.80
CA ASP A 181 6.04 -17.97 23.55
C ASP A 181 7.17 -18.95 23.18
N SER A 182 6.86 -20.23 23.03
CA SER A 182 7.78 -21.21 22.43
C SER A 182 7.61 -21.19 20.92
N GLU A 183 8.48 -20.45 20.24
CA GLU A 183 8.49 -20.36 18.78
C GLU A 183 9.07 -21.65 18.15
N TYR A 184 8.30 -22.25 17.26
CA TYR A 184 8.77 -23.27 16.34
C TYR A 184 8.79 -22.69 14.94
N ILE A 185 9.99 -22.34 14.48
CA ILE A 185 10.25 -21.91 13.11
C ILE A 185 10.83 -23.12 12.38
N ASP A 186 10.18 -23.55 11.29
CA ASP A 186 10.71 -24.64 10.47
C ASP A 186 12.08 -24.20 9.90
N PRO A 187 13.19 -24.89 10.25
CA PRO A 187 14.51 -24.52 9.76
C PRO A 187 14.64 -24.68 8.23
N THR A 188 13.83 -25.52 7.58
CA THR A 188 13.83 -25.68 6.12
C THR A 188 13.14 -24.52 5.40
N LEU A 189 12.12 -23.90 6.02
CA LEU A 189 11.53 -22.65 5.56
C LEU A 189 12.40 -21.43 5.92
N ALA A 190 13.12 -21.47 7.05
CA ALA A 190 14.16 -20.48 7.36
C ALA A 190 15.39 -20.56 6.43
N VAL A 191 15.69 -21.73 5.84
CA VAL A 191 16.66 -21.85 4.75
C VAL A 191 16.10 -21.21 3.48
N ARG A 192 14.78 -21.20 3.22
CA ARG A 192 14.19 -20.33 2.18
C ARG A 192 14.30 -18.84 2.50
N ARG A 193 14.24 -18.44 3.78
CA ARG A 193 14.58 -17.07 4.23
C ARG A 193 16.03 -16.66 3.89
N ARG A 194 16.94 -17.62 3.64
CA ARG A 194 18.30 -17.38 3.13
C ARG A 194 18.51 -17.81 1.68
N ALA A 195 17.66 -18.65 1.09
CA ALA A 195 17.81 -19.11 -0.30
C ALA A 195 17.35 -18.05 -1.32
N SER A 196 16.75 -16.95 -0.87
CA SER A 196 16.64 -15.71 -1.64
C SER A 196 17.96 -14.90 -1.70
N ALA A 197 19.03 -15.32 -1.01
CA ALA A 197 20.41 -14.91 -1.28
C ALA A 197 21.44 -15.93 -0.72
N PRO A 198 22.06 -16.72 -1.60
CA PRO A 198 23.15 -16.15 -2.36
C PRO A 198 22.91 -16.33 -3.86
N ALA A 199 22.79 -15.19 -4.55
CA ALA A 199 22.92 -15.15 -5.99
C ALA A 199 24.25 -15.79 -6.37
N SER A 200 24.20 -16.82 -7.21
CA SER A 200 25.35 -17.14 -8.05
C SER A 200 25.69 -15.89 -8.87
N GLY A 201 26.97 -15.69 -9.22
CA GLY A 201 27.40 -14.49 -9.97
C GLY A 201 26.57 -14.21 -11.24
N ALA A 202 26.00 -15.26 -11.85
CA ALA A 202 25.11 -15.15 -13.01
C ALA A 202 23.78 -14.44 -12.71
N THR A 203 23.20 -14.61 -11.53
CA THR A 203 21.95 -13.93 -11.12
C THR A 203 22.17 -12.46 -10.73
N GLN A 204 23.36 -12.10 -10.23
CA GLN A 204 23.69 -10.72 -9.86
C GLN A 204 23.92 -9.83 -11.09
N GLU A 205 24.53 -10.37 -12.14
CA GLU A 205 24.66 -9.69 -13.43
C GLU A 205 23.31 -9.47 -14.10
N GLN A 206 22.41 -10.45 -14.05
CA GLN A 206 21.05 -10.30 -14.57
C GLN A 206 20.25 -9.24 -13.81
N LEU A 207 20.33 -9.22 -12.48
CA LEU A 207 19.71 -8.17 -11.67
C LEU A 207 20.31 -6.80 -12.00
N ARG A 208 21.63 -6.69 -12.13
CA ARG A 208 22.29 -5.44 -12.51
C ARG A 208 21.85 -4.96 -13.89
N ALA A 209 21.76 -5.87 -14.87
CA ALA A 209 21.25 -5.57 -16.20
C ALA A 209 19.78 -5.13 -16.18
N LEU A 210 18.95 -5.72 -15.33
CA LEU A 210 17.55 -5.29 -15.14
C LEU A 210 17.47 -3.91 -14.49
N TYR A 211 18.28 -3.61 -13.47
CA TYR A 211 18.34 -2.28 -12.85
C TYR A 211 18.81 -1.21 -13.84
N GLU A 212 19.84 -1.51 -14.63
CA GLU A 212 20.32 -0.60 -15.67
C GLU A 212 19.26 -0.39 -16.76
N ARG A 213 18.51 -1.43 -17.13
CA ARG A 213 17.39 -1.32 -18.06
C ARG A 213 16.25 -0.48 -17.49
N SER A 214 15.86 -0.69 -16.22
CA SER A 214 14.83 0.12 -15.55
C SER A 214 15.21 1.59 -15.55
N ARG A 215 16.45 1.90 -15.15
CA ARG A 215 16.97 3.27 -15.13
C ARG A 215 16.99 3.92 -16.52
N ARG A 216 17.32 3.14 -17.58
CA ARG A 216 17.25 3.64 -18.96
C ARG A 216 15.81 3.95 -19.39
N LEU A 217 14.87 3.08 -19.05
CA LEU A 217 13.45 3.28 -19.37
C LEU A 217 12.88 4.49 -18.62
N GLU A 218 13.19 4.63 -17.34
CA GLU A 218 12.81 5.82 -16.55
C GLU A 218 13.35 7.11 -17.17
N ASN A 219 14.62 7.12 -17.59
CA ASN A 219 15.20 8.26 -18.29
C ASN A 219 14.53 8.53 -19.64
N GLN A 220 14.13 7.50 -20.38
CA GLN A 220 13.41 7.66 -21.65
C GLN A 220 12.01 8.23 -21.43
N VAL A 221 11.30 7.78 -20.39
CA VAL A 221 9.98 8.30 -20.03
C VAL A 221 10.09 9.77 -19.65
N ALA A 222 11.02 10.13 -18.76
CA ALA A 222 11.26 11.52 -18.38
C ALA A 222 11.61 12.41 -19.60
N GLN A 223 12.44 11.92 -20.52
CA GLN A 223 12.75 12.67 -21.75
C GLN A 223 11.57 12.78 -22.71
N SER A 224 10.66 11.80 -22.72
CA SER A 224 9.46 11.84 -23.55
C SER A 224 8.43 12.82 -23.00
N GLU A 225 8.30 12.89 -21.67
CA GLU A 225 7.45 13.87 -20.98
C GLU A 225 7.96 15.30 -21.21
N ILE A 226 9.26 15.55 -21.06
CA ILE A 226 9.85 16.87 -21.33
C ILE A 226 9.54 17.31 -22.78
N ARG A 227 9.77 16.43 -23.76
CA ARG A 227 9.48 16.72 -25.17
C ARG A 227 8.00 16.98 -25.42
N SER A 228 7.11 16.25 -24.75
CA SER A 228 5.67 16.47 -24.86
C SER A 228 5.25 17.83 -24.28
N LEU A 229 5.84 18.25 -23.17
CA LEU A 229 5.56 19.55 -22.55
C LEU A 229 6.10 20.71 -23.39
N GLU A 230 7.30 20.58 -23.96
CA GLU A 230 7.85 21.56 -24.90
C GLU A 230 6.97 21.70 -26.14
N ALA A 231 6.57 20.59 -26.77
CA ALA A 231 5.67 20.61 -27.92
C ALA A 231 4.31 21.24 -27.59
N GLN A 232 3.79 21.00 -26.39
CA GLN A 232 2.54 21.63 -25.93
C GLN A 232 2.71 23.14 -25.74
N ALA A 233 3.83 23.58 -25.16
CA ALA A 233 4.14 25.00 -25.01
C ALA A 233 4.24 25.69 -26.38
N ASP A 234 4.96 25.11 -27.32
CA ASP A 234 5.08 25.62 -28.69
C ASP A 234 3.73 25.69 -29.40
N ALA A 235 2.89 24.65 -29.26
CA ALA A 235 1.55 24.65 -29.82
C ALA A 235 0.67 25.76 -29.22
N THR A 236 0.81 26.05 -27.92
CA THR A 236 0.07 27.16 -27.30
C THR A 236 0.56 28.53 -27.78
N LEU A 237 1.86 28.69 -27.99
CA LEU A 237 2.45 29.92 -28.54
C LEU A 237 1.98 30.16 -29.97
N ALA A 238 2.11 29.15 -30.84
CA ALA A 238 1.65 29.22 -32.23
C ALA A 238 0.14 29.54 -32.32
N ARG A 239 -0.67 29.01 -31.40
CA ARG A 239 -2.11 29.32 -31.33
C ARG A 239 -2.37 30.78 -30.95
N LYS A 240 -1.58 31.37 -30.05
CA LYS A 240 -1.69 32.78 -29.69
C LYS A 240 -1.30 33.68 -30.88
N GLU A 241 -0.18 33.39 -31.52
CA GLU A 241 0.27 34.13 -32.71
C GLU A 241 -0.74 34.05 -33.84
N SER A 242 -1.30 32.86 -34.10
CA SER A 242 -2.36 32.68 -35.10
C SER A 242 -3.60 33.54 -34.82
N LEU A 243 -4.03 33.63 -33.55
CA LEU A 243 -5.15 34.50 -33.15
C LEU A 243 -4.81 35.98 -33.35
N GLU A 244 -3.58 36.40 -33.08
CA GLU A 244 -3.12 37.78 -33.32
C GLU A 244 -3.12 38.10 -34.82
N TRP A 245 -2.62 37.20 -35.66
CA TRP A 245 -2.66 37.36 -37.12
C TRP A 245 -4.09 37.43 -37.66
N GLN A 246 -5.00 36.59 -37.16
CA GLN A 246 -6.43 36.66 -37.52
C GLN A 246 -7.07 38.01 -37.15
N ARG A 247 -6.72 38.56 -35.98
CA ARG A 247 -7.18 39.90 -35.58
C ARG A 247 -6.66 40.99 -36.51
N LYS A 248 -5.36 40.94 -36.85
CA LYS A 248 -4.75 41.87 -37.83
C LYS A 248 -5.42 41.78 -39.19
N GLU A 249 -5.64 40.56 -39.70
CA GLU A 249 -6.31 40.33 -40.98
C GLU A 249 -7.72 40.91 -40.97
N HIS A 250 -8.52 40.62 -39.94
CA HIS A 250 -9.87 41.15 -39.80
C HIS A 250 -9.89 42.68 -39.78
N TYR A 251 -8.94 43.31 -39.08
CA TYR A 251 -8.78 44.77 -39.07
C TYR A 251 -8.48 45.32 -40.47
N PHE A 252 -7.51 44.77 -41.20
CA PHE A 252 -7.19 45.21 -42.56
C PHE A 252 -8.36 45.01 -43.52
N ARG A 253 -9.06 43.87 -43.46
CA ARG A 253 -10.26 43.62 -44.27
C ARG A 253 -11.34 44.67 -44.02
N SER A 254 -11.62 44.96 -42.75
CA SER A 254 -12.59 46.00 -42.35
C SER A 254 -12.20 47.39 -42.86
N MET A 255 -10.92 47.74 -42.77
CA MET A 255 -10.40 49.02 -43.28
C MET A 255 -10.56 49.13 -44.80
N VAL A 256 -10.20 48.09 -45.56
CA VAL A 256 -10.35 48.07 -47.01
C VAL A 256 -11.82 48.17 -47.42
N SER A 257 -12.72 47.43 -46.78
CA SER A 257 -14.17 47.52 -47.04
C SER A 257 -14.70 48.94 -46.87
N ARG A 258 -14.28 49.65 -45.82
CA ARG A 258 -14.71 51.04 -45.58
C ARG A 258 -14.19 52.04 -46.60
N ILE A 259 -12.92 51.93 -47.01
CA ILE A 259 -12.34 52.79 -48.06
C ILE A 259 -13.10 52.63 -49.38
N VAL A 260 -13.57 51.41 -49.68
CA VAL A 260 -14.38 51.12 -50.86
C VAL A 260 -15.80 51.72 -50.75
N GLU A 261 -16.38 51.73 -49.54
CA GLU A 261 -17.74 52.22 -49.28
C GLU A 261 -17.83 53.75 -49.19
N ASP A 262 -16.88 54.44 -48.53
CA ASP A 262 -16.82 55.90 -48.46
C ASP A 262 -15.37 56.42 -48.46
N PRO A 263 -14.84 56.87 -49.61
CA PRO A 263 -13.45 57.32 -49.73
C PRO A 263 -13.19 58.70 -49.09
N ARG A 264 -14.20 59.38 -48.57
CA ARG A 264 -14.07 60.76 -48.04
C ARG A 264 -13.93 60.81 -46.52
N GLU A 265 -14.15 59.71 -45.82
CA GLU A 265 -14.08 59.65 -44.36
C GLU A 265 -12.85 58.85 -43.90
N PRO A 266 -11.87 59.46 -43.20
CA PRO A 266 -10.69 58.73 -42.73
C PRO A 266 -11.08 57.73 -41.65
N ALA A 267 -10.60 56.49 -41.78
CA ALA A 267 -10.88 55.45 -40.79
C ALA A 267 -10.39 55.86 -39.39
N PRO A 268 -11.18 55.63 -38.33
CA PRO A 268 -10.73 55.89 -36.97
C PRO A 268 -9.52 55.00 -36.67
N VAL A 269 -8.43 55.64 -36.28
CA VAL A 269 -7.20 54.97 -35.89
C VAL A 269 -7.44 54.33 -34.52
N ASP A 270 -7.59 53.00 -34.49
CA ASP A 270 -7.56 52.28 -33.22
C ASP A 270 -6.10 52.20 -32.75
N GLU A 271 -5.74 53.05 -31.79
CA GLU A 271 -4.39 53.10 -31.22
C GLU A 271 -3.94 51.75 -30.65
N LYS A 272 -4.87 50.86 -30.25
CA LYS A 272 -4.54 49.49 -29.81
C LYS A 272 -4.10 48.59 -30.94
N CYS A 273 -4.52 48.86 -32.18
CA CYS A 273 -4.06 48.15 -33.36
C CYS A 273 -2.73 48.71 -33.88
N LEU A 274 -2.44 49.99 -33.67
CA LEU A 274 -1.15 50.58 -34.02
C LEU A 274 0.00 50.08 -33.13
N SER A 275 -0.25 49.78 -31.85
CA SER A 275 0.76 49.20 -30.96
C SER A 275 1.17 47.75 -31.31
N LEU A 276 0.58 47.16 -32.36
CA LEU A 276 0.83 45.79 -32.83
C LEU A 276 1.62 45.73 -34.15
N ILE A 277 1.97 46.88 -34.75
CA ILE A 277 2.84 47.03 -35.93
C ILE A 277 4.23 47.45 -35.46
#